data_AF-A0A1Y4JBP5-F1
#
_entry.id   AF-A0A1Y4JBP5-F1
#
_cell.length_a   1.000
_cell.length_b   1.000
_cell.length_c   1.000
_cell.angle_alpha   90.00
_cell.angle_beta   90.00
_cell.angle_gamma   90.00
#
_symmetry.space_group_name_H-M   'P 1'
#
loop_
_entity.id
_entity.type
_entity.pdbx_description
1 polymer ?
#
loop_
_entity_poly.entity_id
_entity_poly.type
_entity_poly.pdbx_seq_one_letter_code
_entity_poly.pdbx_strand_id
1 'polypeptide(L)'
;MSDITININGGNNQILPNATEAVQNFYGRYFPEHPLPDKSDQETEPPEAQKLALYINKENLGRYLSLIGECRSATELARVVVEMVEQEPRLFPEEMVKERFISLLLPFASKLEKGKTIDNIRARINDAWMNRPKKRP
;
A
#
# COMPACT_ATOMS: atom_id res chain seq x y z
N MET A 1 4.59 33.09 28.68
CA MET A 1 3.25 32.89 28.09
C MET A 1 3.48 32.65 26.61
N SER A 2 3.19 31.44 26.13
CA SER A 2 3.40 31.04 24.74
C SER A 2 2.12 31.25 23.95
N ASP A 3 2.14 32.21 23.04
CA ASP A 3 1.05 32.52 22.13
C ASP A 3 0.97 31.41 21.07
N ILE A 4 -0.20 30.77 20.93
CA ILE A 4 -0.44 29.72 19.92
C ILE A 4 -1.24 30.37 18.80
N THR A 5 -0.58 30.63 17.68
CA THR A 5 -1.22 31.18 16.48
C THR A 5 -1.67 30.04 15.57
N ILE A 6 -2.98 29.84 15.42
CA ILE A 6 -3.57 28.88 14.48
C ILE A 6 -4.10 29.67 13.28
N ASN A 7 -3.56 29.42 12.09
CA ASN A 7 -3.94 30.11 10.86
C ASN A 7 -4.89 29.24 10.03
N ILE A 8 -6.16 29.66 9.88
CA ILE A 8 -7.20 28.91 9.16
C ILE A 8 -7.57 29.68 7.88
N ASN A 9 -7.17 29.16 6.72
CA ASN A 9 -7.52 29.75 5.42
C ASN A 9 -8.77 29.04 4.86
N GLY A 10 -9.94 29.66 5.01
CA GLY A 10 -11.22 29.01 4.67
C GLY A 10 -12.39 29.98 4.44
N GLY A 11 -12.25 30.89 3.48
CA GLY A 11 -13.36 31.65 2.88
C GLY A 11 -13.81 32.91 3.65
N ASN A 12 -14.34 33.89 2.90
CA ASN A 12 -14.84 35.16 3.42
C ASN A 12 -16.28 35.01 3.96
N ASN A 13 -16.53 35.37 5.22
CA ASN A 13 -17.87 35.42 5.81
C ASN A 13 -18.32 36.88 5.98
N GLN A 14 -19.43 37.26 5.33
CA GLN A 14 -20.02 38.59 5.48
C GLN A 14 -21.08 38.57 6.59
N ILE A 15 -20.88 39.34 7.66
CA ILE A 15 -21.80 39.44 8.79
C ILE A 15 -22.58 40.77 8.71
N LEU A 16 -23.90 40.72 8.87
CA LEU A 16 -24.75 41.91 8.90
C LEU A 16 -24.69 42.61 10.28
N PRO A 17 -24.90 43.94 10.37
CA PRO A 17 -24.67 44.70 11.60
C PRO A 17 -25.53 44.30 12.81
N ASN A 18 -26.65 43.61 12.58
CA ASN A 18 -27.58 43.19 13.63
C ASN A 18 -27.42 41.71 14.04
N ALA A 19 -26.35 41.03 13.57
CA ALA A 19 -26.08 39.64 13.95
C ALA A 19 -25.38 39.59 15.31
N THR A 20 -26.01 38.96 16.29
CA THR A 20 -25.49 38.80 17.65
C THR A 20 -24.68 37.52 17.86
N GLU A 21 -24.72 36.57 16.93
CA GLU A 21 -23.94 35.33 16.98
C GLU A 21 -23.52 34.88 15.58
N ALA A 22 -22.31 34.31 15.48
CA ALA A 22 -21.80 33.67 14.27
C ALA A 22 -21.20 32.32 14.65
N VAL A 23 -21.81 31.24 14.16
CA VAL A 23 -21.38 29.86 14.43
C VAL A 23 -20.73 29.30 13.18
N GLN A 24 -19.42 29.05 13.24
CA GLN A 24 -18.69 28.35 12.18
C GLN A 24 -18.72 26.85 12.47
N ASN A 25 -19.62 26.14 11.81
CA ASN A 25 -19.66 24.68 11.88
C ASN A 25 -18.58 24.10 10.94
N PHE A 26 -17.42 23.72 11.50
CA PHE A 26 -16.43 22.95 10.77
C PHE A 26 -16.84 21.47 10.76
N TYR A 27 -17.58 21.08 9.74
CA TYR A 27 -17.69 19.67 9.37
C TYR A 27 -16.41 19.33 8.62
N GLY A 28 -15.35 19.00 9.37
CA GLY A 28 -14.20 18.36 8.78
C GLY A 28 -14.73 17.25 7.90
N ARG A 29 -14.47 17.32 6.58
CA ARG A 29 -14.74 16.19 5.71
C ARG A 29 -13.86 15.08 6.28
N TYR A 30 -14.45 14.19 7.07
CA TYR A 30 -13.95 12.85 7.21
C TYR A 30 -13.74 12.38 5.78
N PHE A 31 -12.47 12.26 5.37
CA PHE A 31 -12.15 11.47 4.19
C PHE A 31 -12.74 10.09 4.47
N PRO A 32 -13.74 9.64 3.70
CA PRO A 32 -14.27 8.33 3.91
C PRO A 32 -13.24 7.36 3.30
N GLU A 33 -12.31 6.88 4.11
CA GLU A 33 -11.71 5.56 3.81
C GLU A 33 -12.75 4.48 4.16
N HIS A 34 -13.82 4.47 3.38
CA HIS A 34 -14.86 3.45 3.24
C HIS A 34 -15.82 3.15 4.43
N PRO A 35 -17.09 2.77 4.14
CA PRO A 35 -18.12 2.58 5.15
C PRO A 35 -18.04 1.20 5.85
N LEU A 36 -18.47 1.18 7.11
CA LEU A 36 -18.61 0.00 7.99
C LEU A 36 -19.49 -1.10 7.36
N PRO A 37 -19.28 -2.38 7.72
CA PRO A 37 -20.18 -2.93 8.74
C PRO A 37 -19.50 -3.83 9.78
N ASP A 38 -20.08 -3.79 10.98
CA ASP A 38 -19.97 -4.78 12.05
C ASP A 38 -19.96 -6.23 11.51
N LYS A 39 -18.92 -7.00 11.87
CA LYS A 39 -19.02 -8.37 12.41
C LYS A 39 -17.64 -9.03 12.57
N SER A 40 -17.48 -9.62 13.76
CA SER A 40 -16.63 -10.76 14.11
C SER A 40 -15.12 -10.58 13.97
N ASP A 41 -14.44 -10.53 15.11
CA ASP A 41 -13.23 -11.31 15.42
C ASP A 41 -12.49 -11.87 14.19
N GLN A 42 -11.77 -11.02 13.48
CA GLN A 42 -10.71 -11.47 12.60
C GLN A 42 -9.44 -10.81 13.10
N GLU A 43 -8.49 -11.67 13.49
CA GLU A 43 -7.09 -11.32 13.73
C GLU A 43 -6.70 -10.23 12.74
N THR A 44 -6.39 -9.06 13.30
CA THR A 44 -6.07 -7.85 12.54
C THR A 44 -4.85 -8.13 11.69
N GLU A 45 -5.07 -8.61 10.47
CA GLU A 45 -4.03 -8.74 9.45
C GLU A 45 -3.29 -7.41 9.38
N PRO A 46 -1.95 -7.42 9.30
CA PRO A 46 -1.17 -6.18 9.33
C PRO A 46 -1.67 -5.25 8.23
N PRO A 47 -1.72 -3.92 8.45
CA PRO A 47 -2.24 -2.95 7.49
C PRO A 47 -1.53 -3.01 6.12
N GLU A 48 -0.33 -3.59 6.09
CA GLU A 48 0.45 -3.88 4.89
C GLU A 48 -0.11 -5.07 4.08
N ALA A 49 -0.62 -6.12 4.74
CA ALA A 49 -1.27 -7.26 4.09
C ALA A 49 -2.62 -6.85 3.48
N GLN A 50 -3.37 -5.96 4.15
CA GLN A 50 -4.59 -5.37 3.61
C GLN A 50 -4.34 -4.61 2.29
N LYS A 51 -3.19 -3.91 2.19
CA LYS A 51 -2.76 -3.20 0.98
C LYS A 51 -2.31 -4.16 -0.12
N LEU A 52 -1.66 -5.27 0.22
CA LEU A 52 -1.33 -6.32 -0.76
C LEU A 52 -2.58 -7.01 -1.32
N ALA A 53 -3.64 -7.14 -0.53
CA ALA A 53 -4.93 -7.67 -0.98
C ALA A 53 -5.63 -6.84 -2.07
N LEU A 54 -5.16 -5.61 -2.35
CA LEU A 54 -5.60 -4.81 -3.50
C LEU A 54 -5.05 -5.35 -4.83
N TYR A 55 -3.85 -5.92 -4.79
CA TYR A 55 -3.13 -6.42 -5.97
C TYR A 55 -3.28 -7.92 -6.18
N ILE A 56 -3.59 -8.66 -5.11
CA ILE A 56 -3.57 -10.12 -5.07
C ILE A 56 -4.92 -10.63 -4.58
N ASN A 57 -5.43 -11.72 -5.17
CA ASN A 57 -6.64 -12.39 -4.68
C ASN A 57 -6.45 -12.94 -3.27
N LYS A 58 -7.45 -12.75 -2.39
CA LYS A 58 -7.40 -13.16 -0.98
C LYS A 58 -7.07 -14.66 -0.79
N GLU A 59 -7.52 -15.52 -1.70
CA GLU A 59 -7.27 -16.96 -1.67
C GLU A 59 -5.78 -17.31 -1.83
N ASN A 60 -5.04 -16.52 -2.63
CA ASN A 60 -3.62 -16.74 -2.89
C ASN A 60 -2.70 -15.92 -1.98
N LEU A 61 -3.23 -14.90 -1.29
CA LEU A 61 -2.45 -13.98 -0.46
C LEU A 61 -1.62 -14.74 0.59
N GLY A 62 -2.22 -15.68 1.31
CA GLY A 62 -1.52 -16.48 2.32
C GLY A 62 -0.33 -17.26 1.74
N ARG A 63 -0.52 -17.91 0.57
CA ARG A 63 0.54 -18.63 -0.14
C ARG A 63 1.70 -17.71 -0.48
N TYR A 64 1.42 -16.52 -1.01
CA TYR A 64 2.46 -15.56 -1.38
C TYR A 64 3.19 -14.99 -0.17
N LEU A 65 2.49 -14.71 0.94
CA LEU A 65 3.13 -14.25 2.17
C LEU A 65 4.10 -15.30 2.71
N SER A 66 3.72 -16.59 2.69
CA SER A 66 4.65 -17.68 3.04
C SER A 66 5.87 -17.73 2.12
N LEU A 67 5.67 -17.64 0.80
CA LEU A 67 6.78 -17.64 -0.17
C LEU A 67 7.73 -16.46 0.03
N ILE A 68 7.20 -15.24 0.25
CA ILE A 68 8.00 -14.04 0.54
C ILE A 68 8.79 -14.22 1.84
N GLY A 69 8.17 -14.77 2.88
CA GLY A 69 8.83 -15.05 4.16
C GLY A 69 9.94 -16.10 4.09
N GLU A 70 9.93 -16.96 3.07
CA GLU A 70 10.97 -17.94 2.82
C GLU A 70 12.14 -17.44 1.96
N CYS A 71 11.96 -16.32 1.25
CA CYS A 71 12.97 -15.74 0.37
C CYS A 71 14.22 -15.30 1.15
N ARG A 72 15.38 -15.84 0.80
CA ARG A 72 16.68 -15.50 1.38
C ARG A 72 17.46 -14.50 0.56
N SER A 73 17.09 -14.32 -0.70
CA SER A 73 17.75 -13.41 -1.64
C SER A 73 16.75 -12.54 -2.42
N ALA A 74 17.21 -11.36 -2.86
CA ALA A 74 16.39 -10.46 -3.68
C ALA A 74 16.01 -11.10 -5.04
N THR A 75 16.82 -12.05 -5.52
CA THR A 75 16.53 -12.81 -6.76
C THR A 75 15.39 -13.81 -6.55
N GLU A 76 15.32 -14.48 -5.40
CA GLU A 76 14.19 -15.35 -5.05
C GLU A 76 12.91 -14.52 -4.91
N LEU A 77 12.98 -13.40 -4.19
CA LEU A 77 11.85 -12.48 -4.05
C LEU A 77 11.36 -11.99 -5.41
N ALA A 78 12.27 -11.62 -6.31
CA ALA A 78 11.94 -11.19 -7.66
C ALA A 78 11.22 -12.28 -8.48
N ARG A 79 11.62 -13.55 -8.35
CA ARG A 79 10.94 -14.67 -9.03
C ARG A 79 9.51 -14.84 -8.53
N VAL A 80 9.30 -14.75 -7.23
CA VAL A 80 7.96 -14.83 -6.63
C VAL A 80 7.09 -13.66 -7.12
N VAL A 81 7.63 -12.44 -7.19
CA VAL A 81 6.91 -11.28 -7.72
C VAL A 81 6.54 -11.44 -9.20
N VAL A 82 7.43 -12.01 -10.02
CA VAL A 82 7.12 -12.30 -11.43
C VAL A 82 6.02 -13.36 -11.54
N GLU A 83 6.06 -14.42 -10.72
CA GLU A 83 4.99 -15.43 -10.66
C GLU A 83 3.65 -14.81 -10.24
N MET A 84 3.66 -13.90 -9.25
CA MET A 84 2.47 -13.15 -8.85
C MET A 84 1.86 -12.38 -10.02
N VAL A 85 2.67 -11.69 -10.82
CA VAL A 85 2.18 -10.92 -11.99
C VAL A 85 1.59 -11.82 -13.06
N GLU A 86 2.10 -13.05 -13.21
CA GLU A 86 1.58 -14.01 -14.18
C GLU A 86 0.27 -14.69 -13.71
N GLN A 87 0.09 -14.86 -12.41
CA GLN A 87 -1.08 -15.54 -11.83
C GLN A 87 -2.20 -14.56 -11.43
N GLU A 88 -1.86 -13.34 -11.04
CA GLU A 88 -2.81 -12.36 -10.52
C GLU A 88 -3.22 -11.34 -11.59
N PRO A 89 -4.49 -11.33 -12.03
CA PRO A 89 -4.96 -10.41 -13.08
C PRO A 89 -5.00 -8.94 -12.63
N ARG A 90 -4.88 -8.67 -11.32
CA ARG A 90 -4.92 -7.33 -10.73
C ARG A 90 -3.52 -6.69 -10.57
N LEU A 91 -2.46 -7.46 -10.76
CA LEU A 91 -1.08 -6.98 -10.62
C LEU A 91 -0.44 -6.82 -11.99
N PHE A 92 -0.09 -5.58 -12.34
CA PHE A 92 0.51 -5.25 -13.63
C PHE A 92 2.05 -5.21 -13.56
N PRO A 93 2.76 -5.47 -14.68
CA PRO A 93 4.22 -5.39 -14.74
C PRO A 93 4.78 -4.01 -14.35
N GLU A 94 4.01 -2.95 -14.60
CA GLU A 94 4.37 -1.58 -14.23
C GLU A 94 4.22 -1.31 -12.73
N GLU A 95 3.31 -2.04 -12.06
CA GLU A 95 3.08 -1.91 -10.62
C GLU A 95 4.14 -2.63 -9.80
N MET A 96 4.59 -3.81 -10.24
CA MET A 96 5.55 -4.62 -9.49
C MET A 96 6.91 -3.93 -9.27
N VAL A 97 7.28 -2.97 -10.13
CA VAL A 97 8.56 -2.23 -10.05
C VAL A 97 8.44 -0.93 -9.26
N LYS A 98 7.22 -0.50 -8.90
CA LYS A 98 7.01 0.74 -8.16
C LYS A 98 7.47 0.57 -6.71
N GLU A 99 8.07 1.64 -6.20
CA GLU A 99 8.51 1.71 -4.81
C GLU A 99 7.38 1.37 -3.82
N ARG A 100 6.18 1.91 -4.05
CA ARG A 100 5.01 1.62 -3.20
C ARG A 100 4.73 0.12 -3.03
N PHE A 101 4.92 -0.67 -4.09
CA PHE A 101 4.65 -2.10 -4.06
C PHE A 101 5.82 -2.84 -3.42
N ILE A 102 7.06 -2.53 -3.81
CA ILE A 102 8.27 -3.14 -3.25
C ILE A 102 8.33 -2.92 -1.73
N SER A 103 8.00 -1.72 -1.26
CA SER A 103 7.96 -1.39 0.16
C SER A 103 6.92 -2.20 0.94
N LEU A 104 5.82 -2.64 0.30
CA LEU A 104 4.84 -3.53 0.95
C LEU A 104 5.37 -4.95 1.11
N LEU A 105 6.33 -5.41 0.31
CA LEU A 105 6.88 -6.75 0.39
C LEU A 105 7.96 -6.90 1.48
N LEU A 106 8.67 -5.81 1.76
CA LEU A 106 9.82 -5.81 2.68
C LEU A 106 9.50 -6.30 4.11
N PRO A 107 8.37 -5.91 4.74
CA PRO A 107 8.01 -6.39 6.08
C PRO A 107 7.82 -7.91 6.14
N PHE A 108 7.36 -8.51 5.05
CA PHE A 108 7.12 -9.95 4.96
C PHE A 108 8.39 -10.75 4.62
N ALA A 109 9.40 -10.11 4.01
CA ALA A 109 10.68 -10.73 3.64
C ALA A 109 11.64 -10.85 4.84
N SER A 110 11.20 -11.53 5.91
CA SER A 110 11.90 -11.62 7.20
C SER A 110 13.28 -12.29 7.11
N LYS A 111 13.46 -13.27 6.22
CA LYS A 111 14.71 -14.03 6.01
C LYS A 111 15.68 -13.41 5.01
N LEU A 112 15.31 -12.28 4.39
CA LEU A 112 16.19 -11.59 3.46
C LEU A 112 17.33 -10.93 4.25
N GLU A 113 18.56 -11.42 4.17
CA GLU A 113 19.68 -10.86 4.94
C GLU A 113 20.35 -9.67 4.22
N LYS A 114 20.34 -9.66 2.88
CA LYS A 114 21.07 -8.70 2.05
C LYS A 114 20.21 -8.19 0.90
N GLY A 115 20.49 -6.96 0.47
CA GLY A 115 19.87 -6.40 -0.74
C GLY A 115 18.42 -5.94 -0.57
N LYS A 116 18.03 -5.50 0.64
CA LYS A 116 16.70 -4.95 0.96
C LYS A 116 16.41 -3.57 0.35
N THR A 117 17.37 -2.97 -0.36
CA THR A 117 17.16 -1.67 -0.99
C THR A 117 16.15 -1.80 -2.13
N ILE A 118 15.25 -0.82 -2.23
CA ILE A 118 14.21 -0.78 -3.25
C ILE A 118 14.82 -0.89 -4.66
N ASP A 119 15.92 -0.17 -4.93
CA ASP A 119 16.58 -0.18 -6.23
C ASP A 119 17.17 -1.55 -6.58
N ASN A 120 17.76 -2.26 -5.62
CA ASN A 120 18.28 -3.60 -5.86
C ASN A 120 17.14 -4.58 -6.16
N ILE A 121 16.06 -4.55 -5.38
CA ILE A 121 14.89 -5.41 -5.62
C ILE A 121 14.28 -5.11 -6.99
N ARG A 122 14.13 -3.83 -7.34
CA ARG A 122 13.63 -3.39 -8.66
C ARG A 122 14.49 -3.93 -9.80
N ALA A 123 15.82 -3.82 -9.67
CA ALA A 123 16.74 -4.38 -10.67
C ALA A 123 16.56 -5.90 -10.82
N ARG A 124 16.45 -6.63 -9.70
CA ARG A 124 16.23 -8.10 -9.74
C ARG A 124 14.87 -8.49 -10.32
N ILE A 125 13.81 -7.73 -10.05
CA ILE A 125 12.49 -7.92 -10.66
C ILE A 125 12.57 -7.73 -12.17
N ASN A 126 13.21 -6.65 -12.63
CA ASN A 126 13.41 -6.40 -14.06
C ASN A 126 14.23 -7.51 -14.73
N ASP A 127 15.32 -7.94 -14.10
CA ASP A 127 16.14 -9.06 -14.59
C ASP A 127 15.31 -10.35 -14.71
N ALA A 128 14.52 -10.69 -13.69
CA ALA A 128 13.68 -11.87 -13.69
C ALA A 128 12.56 -11.79 -14.75
N TRP A 129 11.97 -10.62 -14.92
CA TRP A 129 10.91 -10.37 -15.90
C TRP A 129 11.41 -10.49 -17.34
N MET A 130 12.61 -10.00 -17.63
CA MET A 130 13.25 -10.06 -18.94
C MET A 130 13.70 -11.48 -19.31
N ASN A 131 14.18 -12.23 -18.32
CA ASN A 131 14.64 -13.61 -18.50
C ASN A 131 13.52 -14.66 -18.39
N ARG A 132 12.27 -14.23 -18.18
CA ARG A 132 11.16 -15.18 -18.04
C ARG A 132 10.95 -15.96 -19.34
N PRO A 133 10.65 -17.27 -19.26
CA PRO A 133 10.32 -18.05 -20.44
C PRO A 133 9.02 -17.50 -21.03
N LYS A 134 9.13 -16.74 -22.14
CA LYS A 134 7.96 -16.29 -22.89
C LYS A 134 7.19 -17.54 -23.33
N LYS A 135 5.98 -17.75 -22.81
CA LYS A 135 5.06 -18.75 -23.38
C LYS A 135 4.95 -18.41 -24.87
N ARG A 136 5.49 -19.28 -25.72
CA ARG A 136 5.31 -19.17 -27.16
C ARG A 136 3.80 -19.25 -27.44
N PRO A 137 3.26 -18.37 -28.28
CA PRO A 137 1.85 -18.41 -28.67
C PRO A 137 1.49 -19.73 -29.34
#